data_AF-A0A932CYN8-F1
#
_entry.id   AF-A0A932CYN8-F1
#
_cell.length_a   1.000
_cell.length_b   1.000
_cell.length_c   1.000
_cell.angle_alpha   90.00
_cell.angle_beta   90.00
_cell.angle_gamma   90.00
#
_symmetry.space_group_name_H-M   'P 1'
#
loop_
_entity.id
_entity.type
_entity.pdbx_description
1 polymer ?
#
loop_
_entity_poly.entity_id
_entity_poly.type
_entity_poly.pdbx_seq_one_letter_code
_entity_poly.pdbx_strand_id
1 'polypeptide(L)'
;MTTKPRLWTYLLAAQLAACTATFGPGGPEEESGVGWGDGDGDPDADKYSLELDTSATDPFIEGFPPTAPVRGMARASEGLARVEVAQSAVPTDADGSFVTEVPVAAGLQLVPIQAFDADGHVRNGHRALLSARFLPEGEVNPGAAAITVTNEILAALAGDQLDEVANLDLSDEIMQQGAISQQGCDMQVLGANHGRPSLTLTVEAGQLVVTFVVPDLFVTFTGTCDMFLATVNFDGDMSTDVVVRTTLSAPPSETCLESFEHSYPAVTLPDFDLNIQSDDGGLMGLLVPLVGEIMTGSVSDQMAQQIAAQADGLIDEQARQLGQAGLGEGQTMTFNDVEMDVGFCLTGLESTGGVLRARLGLSVSGDGGLDAPGAPVVDGDLGPVAPSSLWLDASLISQMMFSLWRGGGLAGESTGDVTTGLLGLLVPELADMYPSDTPVTVGIDGLLPPLVRAADPGSEGDLVIEIGDLLIDLSVDSQLLFRMSALLKLTLDLQVQDGALTPVIVDSEATVTVLDEPIADVDDAFLQAAVAAQIGDQAQSLLGDGGFALPDMGGIALSVQDAVAEPGGRYVRMTLAQ
;
A
#
# COMPACT_ATOMS: atom_id res chain seq x y z
N MET A 1 -3.09 -14.10 -26.37
CA MET A 1 -1.84 -14.69 -26.89
C MET A 1 -0.69 -13.92 -26.24
N THR A 2 -0.47 -13.86 -24.92
CA THR A 2 -0.38 -14.87 -23.83
C THR A 2 0.78 -15.86 -24.00
N THR A 3 2.00 -15.39 -23.72
CA THR A 3 3.22 -16.21 -23.54
C THR A 3 4.21 -15.55 -22.57
N LYS A 4 3.79 -15.17 -21.36
CA LYS A 4 4.72 -14.74 -20.31
C LYS A 4 4.58 -15.35 -18.90
N PRO A 5 3.62 -16.22 -18.53
CA PRO A 5 3.61 -16.80 -17.17
C PRO A 5 4.60 -17.96 -17.01
N ARG A 6 5.65 -18.04 -17.84
CA ARG A 6 6.48 -19.25 -17.97
C ARG A 6 7.92 -19.11 -17.48
N LEU A 7 8.37 -17.93 -17.06
CA LEU A 7 9.78 -17.75 -16.66
C LEU A 7 10.15 -18.60 -15.44
N TRP A 8 9.23 -18.70 -14.47
CA TRP A 8 9.41 -19.40 -13.20
C TRP A 8 9.90 -20.83 -13.38
N THR A 9 9.24 -21.50 -14.30
CA THR A 9 9.40 -22.93 -14.44
C THR A 9 10.39 -23.29 -15.54
N TYR A 10 10.59 -22.40 -16.55
CA TYR A 10 11.64 -22.55 -17.56
C TYR A 10 13.06 -22.56 -16.95
N LEU A 11 13.29 -21.78 -15.89
CA LEU A 11 14.61 -21.56 -15.34
C LEU A 11 14.96 -22.46 -14.15
N LEU A 12 14.00 -22.78 -13.26
CA LEU A 12 14.16 -23.77 -12.17
C LEU A 12 14.73 -25.09 -12.70
N ALA A 13 14.36 -25.39 -13.92
CA ALA A 13 14.47 -26.68 -14.53
C ALA A 13 15.69 -26.81 -15.45
N ALA A 14 16.05 -25.73 -16.16
CA ALA A 14 17.33 -25.60 -16.85
C ALA A 14 18.55 -25.61 -15.89
N GLN A 15 18.38 -25.22 -14.62
CA GLN A 15 19.49 -25.13 -13.65
C GLN A 15 19.62 -26.33 -12.70
N LEU A 16 18.54 -27.07 -12.43
CA LEU A 16 18.66 -28.44 -11.94
C LEU A 16 19.63 -29.24 -12.84
N ALA A 17 19.62 -28.97 -14.16
CA ALA A 17 20.53 -29.57 -15.15
C ALA A 17 22.01 -29.14 -15.01
N ALA A 18 22.27 -27.98 -14.40
CA ALA A 18 23.58 -27.38 -14.26
C ALA A 18 24.26 -27.72 -12.92
N CYS A 19 23.50 -27.90 -11.83
CA CYS A 19 24.03 -28.33 -10.52
C CYS A 19 24.70 -29.69 -10.58
N THR A 20 24.32 -30.55 -11.53
CA THR A 20 24.93 -31.86 -11.73
C THR A 20 26.26 -31.80 -12.48
N ALA A 21 26.56 -30.70 -13.18
CA ALA A 21 27.82 -30.51 -13.92
C ALA A 21 28.99 -29.99 -13.05
N THR A 22 28.71 -29.48 -11.84
CA THR A 22 29.74 -28.92 -10.94
C THR A 22 30.39 -29.96 -10.01
N PHE A 23 29.82 -31.16 -9.91
CA PHE A 23 30.40 -32.29 -9.19
C PHE A 23 31.15 -33.21 -10.17
N GLY A 24 32.43 -32.93 -10.39
CA GLY A 24 33.31 -33.79 -11.18
C GLY A 24 33.57 -35.15 -10.51
N PRO A 25 33.79 -36.23 -11.28
CA PRO A 25 34.06 -37.55 -10.73
C PRO A 25 35.50 -37.59 -10.18
N GLY A 26 35.64 -37.46 -8.86
CA GLY A 26 36.91 -37.60 -8.15
C GLY A 26 36.84 -38.70 -7.10
N GLY A 27 37.33 -39.90 -7.43
CA GLY A 27 37.50 -41.02 -6.49
C GLY A 27 38.55 -40.76 -5.40
N PRO A 28 38.71 -41.70 -4.45
CA PRO A 28 39.60 -42.81 -4.76
C PRO A 28 39.02 -44.20 -4.47
N GLU A 29 39.59 -45.17 -5.20
CA GLU A 29 39.37 -46.62 -5.10
C GLU A 29 39.65 -47.14 -3.68
N GLU A 30 38.69 -47.86 -3.11
CA GLU A 30 38.94 -48.90 -2.13
C GLU A 30 38.29 -50.21 -2.61
N GLU A 31 39.14 -51.19 -2.92
CA GLU A 31 38.76 -52.56 -3.22
C GLU A 31 37.98 -53.17 -2.04
N SER A 32 36.71 -53.47 -2.25
CA SER A 32 36.09 -54.62 -1.59
C SER A 32 35.11 -55.29 -2.55
N GLY A 33 35.45 -56.51 -2.95
CA GLY A 33 34.61 -57.32 -3.81
C GLY A 33 33.36 -57.78 -3.07
N VAL A 34 32.21 -57.59 -3.70
CA VAL A 34 30.98 -58.32 -3.37
C VAL A 34 30.27 -58.66 -4.69
N GLY A 35 29.77 -59.88 -4.77
CA GLY A 35 29.28 -60.50 -5.99
C GLY A 35 28.03 -59.82 -6.55
N TRP A 36 27.88 -59.99 -7.86
CA TRP A 36 26.67 -59.70 -8.62
C TRP A 36 25.55 -60.60 -8.09
N GLY A 37 24.71 -60.04 -7.24
CA GLY A 37 23.38 -60.56 -6.94
C GLY A 37 22.41 -59.88 -7.89
N ASP A 38 21.64 -60.68 -8.61
CA ASP A 38 20.46 -60.23 -9.34
C ASP A 38 19.57 -59.47 -8.34
N GLY A 39 19.45 -58.16 -8.53
CA GLY A 39 18.60 -57.30 -7.73
C GLY A 39 17.15 -57.62 -8.04
N ASP A 40 16.60 -58.60 -7.34
CA ASP A 40 15.17 -58.66 -7.08
C ASP A 40 14.79 -57.29 -6.51
N GLY A 41 14.04 -56.50 -7.28
CA GLY A 41 13.49 -55.23 -6.84
C GLY A 41 12.83 -55.43 -5.49
N ASP A 42 13.11 -54.52 -4.56
CA ASP A 42 12.61 -54.60 -3.19
C ASP A 42 11.07 -54.78 -3.23
N PRO A 43 10.55 -55.95 -2.84
CA PRO A 43 9.11 -56.20 -2.84
C PRO A 43 8.39 -55.46 -1.69
N ASP A 44 9.10 -54.63 -0.91
CA ASP A 44 8.55 -53.93 0.26
C ASP A 44 8.11 -52.49 -0.01
N ALA A 45 8.32 -51.92 -1.21
CA ALA A 45 7.74 -50.63 -1.59
C ALA A 45 6.19 -50.63 -1.58
N ASP A 46 5.57 -51.82 -1.59
CA ASP A 46 4.11 -52.00 -1.49
C ASP A 46 3.61 -52.22 -0.04
N LYS A 47 4.45 -52.24 1.01
CA LYS A 47 4.05 -52.80 2.32
C LYS A 47 3.48 -51.83 3.35
N TYR A 48 3.85 -50.55 3.35
CA TYR A 48 3.34 -49.60 4.33
C TYR A 48 2.92 -48.28 3.70
N SER A 49 1.87 -47.66 4.26
CA SER A 49 1.44 -46.31 3.89
C SER A 49 1.30 -45.47 5.16
N LEU A 50 1.89 -44.27 5.16
CA LEU A 50 1.77 -43.28 6.23
C LEU A 50 1.37 -41.93 5.61
N GLU A 51 0.10 -41.56 5.77
CA GLU A 51 -0.49 -40.34 5.24
C GLU A 51 -0.58 -39.29 6.36
N LEU A 52 -0.30 -38.03 6.02
CA LEU A 52 -0.46 -36.88 6.90
C LEU A 52 -1.14 -35.75 6.12
N ASP A 53 -2.33 -35.33 6.57
CA ASP A 53 -3.12 -34.24 6.00
C ASP A 53 -3.27 -33.12 7.03
N THR A 54 -2.78 -31.93 6.69
CA THR A 54 -2.78 -30.73 7.53
C THR A 54 -3.74 -29.65 7.02
N SER A 55 -4.49 -29.93 5.94
CA SER A 55 -5.38 -28.98 5.26
C SER A 55 -6.54 -28.48 6.11
N ALA A 56 -6.90 -29.23 7.17
CA ALA A 56 -7.92 -28.83 8.13
C ALA A 56 -7.52 -27.66 9.04
N THR A 57 -6.24 -27.27 9.05
CA THR A 57 -5.77 -26.08 9.77
C THR A 57 -6.09 -24.82 8.97
N ASP A 58 -6.84 -23.91 9.59
CA ASP A 58 -7.02 -22.55 9.08
C ASP A 58 -5.66 -21.84 9.12
N PRO A 59 -5.11 -21.44 7.96
CA PRO A 59 -3.81 -20.80 7.94
C PRO A 59 -3.91 -19.30 8.29
N PHE A 60 -5.10 -18.71 8.35
CA PHE A 60 -5.28 -17.29 8.63
C PHE A 60 -5.61 -17.05 10.10
N ILE A 61 -4.72 -16.36 10.81
CA ILE A 61 -4.89 -16.07 12.24
C ILE A 61 -5.05 -14.56 12.46
N GLU A 62 -6.25 -14.12 12.83
CA GLU A 62 -6.56 -12.71 13.05
C GLU A 62 -6.10 -12.20 14.43
N GLY A 63 -5.43 -11.05 14.48
CA GLY A 63 -5.26 -10.26 15.72
C GLY A 63 -4.22 -10.78 16.73
N PHE A 64 -3.23 -11.55 16.27
CA PHE A 64 -2.08 -12.02 17.07
C PHE A 64 -2.45 -12.69 18.40
N PRO A 65 -3.31 -13.73 18.40
CA PRO A 65 -3.62 -14.48 19.61
C PRO A 65 -2.35 -15.17 20.13
N PRO A 66 -2.26 -15.45 21.44
CA PRO A 66 -1.08 -16.12 22.01
C PRO A 66 -0.90 -17.56 21.47
N THR A 67 -1.98 -18.20 21.04
CA THR A 67 -1.97 -19.52 20.41
C THR A 67 -3.01 -19.63 19.29
N ALA A 68 -2.82 -20.60 18.39
CA ALA A 68 -3.82 -21.00 17.41
C ALA A 68 -3.96 -22.53 17.35
N PRO A 69 -5.16 -23.04 16.99
CA PRO A 69 -5.39 -24.45 16.81
C PRO A 69 -4.77 -24.96 15.50
N VAL A 70 -3.91 -25.97 15.60
CA VAL A 70 -3.41 -26.76 14.48
C VAL A 70 -4.14 -28.09 14.46
N ARG A 71 -4.71 -28.43 13.30
CA ARG A 71 -5.59 -29.57 13.05
C ARG A 71 -5.09 -30.39 11.88
N GLY A 72 -5.25 -31.70 11.97
CA GLY A 72 -4.96 -32.57 10.85
C GLY A 72 -5.44 -33.99 11.07
N MET A 73 -5.03 -34.86 10.16
CA MET A 73 -5.31 -36.29 10.19
C MET A 73 -4.06 -37.05 9.77
N ALA A 74 -3.72 -38.10 10.52
CA ALA A 74 -2.64 -39.00 10.17
C ALA A 74 -3.16 -40.44 10.10
N ARG A 75 -2.74 -41.21 9.09
CA ARG A 75 -3.17 -42.60 8.90
C ARG A 75 -1.99 -43.47 8.54
N ALA A 76 -1.91 -44.65 9.14
CA ALA A 76 -0.86 -45.62 8.86
C ALA A 76 -1.46 -47.01 8.62
N SER A 77 -0.99 -47.73 7.60
CA SER A 77 -1.43 -49.11 7.31
C SER A 77 -1.04 -50.09 8.41
N GLU A 78 0.09 -49.84 9.08
CA GLU A 78 0.64 -50.67 10.17
C GLU A 78 0.24 -50.17 11.57
N GLY A 79 -0.57 -49.12 11.63
CA GLY A 79 -1.05 -48.48 12.85
C GLY A 79 -0.23 -47.24 13.21
N LEU A 80 -0.95 -46.19 13.63
CA LEU A 80 -0.34 -44.89 13.99
C LEU A 80 0.20 -44.97 15.41
N ALA A 81 1.51 -44.71 15.60
CA ALA A 81 2.13 -44.70 16.92
C ALA A 81 1.97 -43.37 17.63
N ARG A 82 2.30 -42.26 16.97
CA ARG A 82 2.13 -40.90 17.49
C ARG A 82 2.16 -39.85 16.39
N VAL A 83 1.66 -38.66 16.73
CA VAL A 83 1.83 -37.44 15.94
C VAL A 83 2.55 -36.42 16.82
N GLU A 84 3.47 -35.66 16.23
CA GLU A 84 4.16 -34.54 16.86
C GLU A 84 3.83 -33.25 16.10
N VAL A 85 3.49 -32.19 16.83
CA VAL A 85 3.27 -30.84 16.28
C VAL A 85 4.20 -29.90 17.02
N ALA A 86 5.03 -29.15 16.29
CA ALA A 86 6.08 -28.31 16.88
C ALA A 86 6.94 -29.08 17.90
N GLN A 87 7.38 -30.29 17.52
CA GLN A 87 8.21 -31.20 18.33
C GLN A 87 7.55 -31.68 19.64
N SER A 88 6.24 -31.51 19.78
CA SER A 88 5.47 -31.95 20.95
C SER A 88 4.48 -33.03 20.54
N ALA A 89 4.50 -34.16 21.24
CA ALA A 89 3.55 -35.24 20.99
C ALA A 89 2.11 -34.80 21.31
N VAL A 90 1.19 -35.05 20.37
CA VAL A 90 -0.22 -34.69 20.48
C VAL A 90 -1.11 -35.93 20.55
N PRO A 91 -2.24 -35.87 21.29
CA PRO A 91 -3.22 -36.95 21.28
C PRO A 91 -3.87 -37.05 19.90
N THR A 92 -4.06 -38.29 19.44
CA THR A 92 -4.78 -38.63 18.21
C THR A 92 -6.06 -39.39 18.55
N ASP A 93 -7.13 -39.09 17.85
CA ASP A 93 -8.38 -39.82 17.93
C ASP A 93 -8.32 -41.14 17.16
N ALA A 94 -9.35 -41.99 17.34
CA ALA A 94 -9.40 -43.33 16.74
C ALA A 94 -9.42 -43.32 15.20
N ASP A 95 -9.83 -42.22 14.59
CA ASP A 95 -9.81 -42.01 13.14
C ASP A 95 -8.51 -41.37 12.61
N GLY A 96 -7.54 -41.13 13.50
CA GLY A 96 -6.27 -40.50 13.20
C GLY A 96 -6.29 -38.96 13.23
N SER A 97 -7.43 -38.34 13.53
CA SER A 97 -7.50 -36.88 13.65
C SER A 97 -6.79 -36.38 14.91
N PHE A 98 -6.22 -35.16 14.82
CA PHE A 98 -5.55 -34.51 15.94
C PHE A 98 -5.85 -33.00 15.96
N VAL A 99 -5.80 -32.43 17.16
CA VAL A 99 -5.82 -30.97 17.36
C VAL A 99 -4.93 -30.59 18.53
N THR A 100 -4.17 -29.50 18.38
CA THR A 100 -3.40 -28.89 19.47
C THR A 100 -3.34 -27.38 19.30
N GLU A 101 -3.04 -26.67 20.38
CA GLU A 101 -2.71 -25.25 20.33
C GLU A 101 -1.19 -25.07 20.16
N VAL A 102 -0.78 -24.20 19.24
CA VAL A 102 0.63 -23.82 19.07
C VAL A 102 0.81 -22.32 19.35
N PRO A 103 1.95 -21.89 19.91
CA PRO A 103 2.26 -20.47 20.04
C PRO A 103 2.29 -19.80 18.66
N VAL A 104 1.68 -18.62 18.57
CA VAL A 104 1.65 -17.82 17.34
C VAL A 104 2.50 -16.57 17.52
N ALA A 105 3.37 -16.32 16.54
CA ALA A 105 4.07 -15.07 16.38
C ALA A 105 3.41 -14.22 15.28
N ALA A 106 3.62 -12.90 15.34
CA ALA A 106 3.21 -12.01 14.25
C ALA A 106 3.95 -12.36 12.95
N GLY A 107 3.23 -12.30 11.84
CA GLY A 107 3.73 -12.62 10.51
C GLY A 107 3.53 -14.08 10.13
N LEU A 108 4.46 -14.61 9.34
CA LEU A 108 4.39 -15.96 8.79
C LEU A 108 5.24 -16.93 9.62
N GLN A 109 4.63 -18.03 10.07
CA GLN A 109 5.28 -19.04 10.91
C GLN A 109 5.07 -20.43 10.35
N LEU A 110 6.15 -21.19 10.18
CA LEU A 110 6.09 -22.61 9.82
C LEU A 110 5.87 -23.47 11.08
N VAL A 111 4.83 -24.31 11.06
CA VAL A 111 4.57 -25.29 12.10
C VAL A 111 4.92 -26.69 11.58
N PRO A 112 6.04 -27.30 12.03
CA PRO A 112 6.40 -28.65 11.61
C PRO A 112 5.48 -29.67 12.26
N ILE A 113 5.08 -30.67 11.48
CA ILE A 113 4.18 -31.76 11.89
C ILE A 113 4.80 -33.07 11.43
N GLN A 114 4.86 -34.06 12.32
CA GLN A 114 5.40 -35.38 12.01
C GLN A 114 4.43 -36.46 12.44
N ALA A 115 4.22 -37.46 11.58
CA ALA A 115 3.51 -38.67 11.94
C ALA A 115 4.51 -39.84 12.03
N PHE A 116 4.28 -40.74 12.96
CA PHE A 116 5.07 -41.95 13.16
C PHE A 116 4.15 -43.16 13.16
N ASP A 117 4.49 -44.19 12.41
CA ASP A 117 3.80 -45.48 12.50
C ASP A 117 4.38 -46.38 13.60
N ALA A 118 3.80 -47.56 13.77
CA ALA A 118 4.16 -48.54 14.79
C ALA A 118 5.59 -49.09 14.63
N ASP A 119 6.12 -49.11 13.42
CA ASP A 119 7.43 -49.66 13.08
C ASP A 119 8.53 -48.58 13.05
N GLY A 120 8.15 -47.31 13.19
CA GLY A 120 9.03 -46.18 13.40
C GLY A 120 9.32 -45.39 12.12
N HIS A 121 8.63 -45.67 11.03
CA HIS A 121 8.68 -44.83 9.83
C HIS A 121 8.09 -43.45 10.15
N VAL A 122 8.62 -42.43 9.48
CA VAL A 122 8.28 -41.03 9.73
C VAL A 122 7.72 -40.41 8.47
N ARG A 123 6.62 -39.67 8.60
CA ARG A 123 6.14 -38.77 7.56
C ARG A 123 6.25 -37.34 8.03
N ASN A 124 7.05 -36.56 7.32
CA ASN A 124 7.21 -35.13 7.55
C ASN A 124 6.05 -34.37 6.90
N GLY A 125 5.65 -33.29 7.53
CA GLY A 125 4.71 -32.32 7.00
C GLY A 125 4.87 -31.00 7.73
N HIS A 126 4.14 -29.99 7.27
CA HIS A 126 4.03 -28.72 7.98
C HIS A 126 2.74 -28.00 7.62
N ARG A 127 2.54 -26.88 8.28
CA ARG A 127 1.56 -25.88 7.91
C ARG A 127 2.12 -24.49 8.18
N ALA A 128 2.05 -23.59 7.22
CA ALA A 128 2.30 -22.18 7.48
C ALA A 128 1.06 -21.54 8.13
N LEU A 129 1.28 -20.77 9.19
CA LEU A 129 0.29 -19.91 9.83
C LEU A 129 0.66 -18.46 9.51
N LEU A 130 -0.27 -17.73 8.91
CA LEU A 130 -0.17 -16.31 8.64
C LEU A 130 -0.97 -15.56 9.70
N SER A 131 -0.29 -15.00 10.69
CA SER A 131 -0.90 -14.19 11.74
C SER A 131 -0.70 -12.71 11.44
N ALA A 132 -1.78 -12.02 11.10
CA ALA A 132 -1.74 -10.59 10.78
C ALA A 132 -3.09 -9.93 11.09
N ARG A 133 -3.14 -8.60 10.97
CA ARG A 133 -4.39 -7.92 10.66
C ARG A 133 -4.63 -8.07 9.16
N PHE A 134 -5.85 -8.38 8.75
CA PHE A 134 -6.18 -8.52 7.33
C PHE A 134 -6.99 -7.32 6.86
N LEU A 135 -6.57 -6.73 5.76
CA LEU A 135 -7.31 -5.67 5.08
C LEU A 135 -8.08 -6.29 3.91
N PRO A 136 -9.43 -6.33 3.95
CA PRO A 136 -10.24 -6.84 2.86
C PRO A 136 -9.91 -6.18 1.52
N GLU A 137 -10.12 -6.90 0.42
CA GLU A 137 -9.85 -6.36 -0.91
C GLU A 137 -10.68 -5.10 -1.18
N GLY A 138 -10.04 -4.08 -1.78
CA GLY A 138 -10.66 -2.81 -2.08
C GLY A 138 -10.90 -1.89 -0.87
N GLU A 139 -10.66 -2.35 0.37
CA GLU A 139 -10.66 -1.46 1.51
C GLU A 139 -9.44 -0.54 1.51
N VAL A 140 -9.65 0.68 2.01
CA VAL A 140 -8.60 1.69 2.10
C VAL A 140 -7.70 1.36 3.29
N ASN A 141 -6.38 1.25 3.06
CA ASN A 141 -5.38 1.37 4.11
C ASN A 141 -5.12 2.86 4.36
N PRO A 142 -5.65 3.47 5.43
CA PRO A 142 -5.59 4.92 5.63
C PRO A 142 -4.20 5.47 5.95
N GLY A 143 -3.24 4.58 6.25
CA GLY A 143 -1.85 4.91 6.52
C GLY A 143 -0.90 4.39 5.44
N ALA A 144 -1.38 4.13 4.23
CA ALA A 144 -0.60 3.53 3.15
C ALA A 144 0.60 4.38 2.73
N ALA A 145 0.47 5.71 2.79
CA ALA A 145 1.61 6.59 2.63
C ALA A 145 1.47 7.86 3.47
N ALA A 146 2.60 8.51 3.71
CA ALA A 146 2.62 9.85 4.30
C ALA A 146 3.72 10.71 3.66
N ILE A 147 3.36 11.91 3.23
CA ILE A 147 4.27 12.82 2.53
C ILE A 147 4.35 14.15 3.26
N THR A 148 5.55 14.69 3.37
CA THR A 148 5.75 16.08 3.82
C THR A 148 5.25 17.03 2.74
N VAL A 149 4.26 17.85 3.07
CA VAL A 149 3.66 18.82 2.14
C VAL A 149 4.53 20.06 2.10
N THR A 150 5.03 20.40 0.91
CA THR A 150 5.78 21.64 0.66
C THR A 150 4.99 22.59 -0.23
N ASN A 151 5.40 23.85 -0.29
CA ASN A 151 4.75 24.84 -1.17
C ASN A 151 4.92 24.48 -2.65
N GLU A 152 6.01 23.80 -3.02
CA GLU A 152 6.25 23.31 -4.38
C GLU A 152 5.23 22.22 -4.76
N ILE A 153 4.97 21.27 -3.85
CA ILE A 153 3.95 20.23 -4.05
C ILE A 153 2.55 20.87 -4.15
N LEU A 154 2.22 21.81 -3.27
CA LEU A 154 0.94 22.52 -3.33
C LEU A 154 0.77 23.32 -4.63
N ALA A 155 1.82 23.97 -5.11
CA ALA A 155 1.79 24.71 -6.37
C ALA A 155 1.56 23.80 -7.58
N ALA A 156 2.08 22.57 -7.55
CA ALA A 156 1.82 21.57 -8.59
C ALA A 156 0.36 21.08 -8.56
N LEU A 157 -0.21 20.86 -7.37
CA LEU A 157 -1.58 20.38 -7.19
C LEU A 157 -2.65 21.44 -7.49
N ALA A 158 -2.38 22.71 -7.16
CA ALA A 158 -3.38 23.76 -7.25
C ALA A 158 -3.54 24.35 -8.66
N GLY A 159 -2.67 24.01 -9.62
CA GLY A 159 -2.53 24.69 -10.92
C GLY A 159 -3.87 24.96 -11.64
N ASP A 160 -4.67 23.92 -11.85
CA ASP A 160 -5.92 24.04 -12.63
C ASP A 160 -7.04 24.78 -11.87
N GLN A 161 -7.09 24.65 -10.54
CA GLN A 161 -8.12 25.31 -9.71
C GLN A 161 -7.82 26.79 -9.49
N LEU A 162 -6.54 27.18 -9.46
CA LEU A 162 -6.13 28.57 -9.35
C LEU A 162 -6.58 29.40 -10.55
N ASP A 163 -6.63 28.81 -11.75
CA ASP A 163 -7.07 29.48 -12.96
C ASP A 163 -8.59 29.75 -12.98
N GLU A 164 -9.40 28.88 -12.37
CA GLU A 164 -10.84 29.08 -12.25
C GLU A 164 -11.16 30.28 -11.35
N VAL A 165 -10.49 30.37 -10.19
CA VAL A 165 -10.67 31.48 -9.24
C VAL A 165 -10.22 32.81 -9.84
N ALA A 166 -9.18 32.79 -10.67
CA ALA A 166 -8.68 33.99 -11.35
C ALA A 166 -9.65 34.57 -12.40
N ASN A 167 -10.76 33.87 -12.70
CA ASN A 167 -11.83 34.31 -13.59
C ASN A 167 -13.14 34.66 -12.86
N LEU A 168 -13.15 34.63 -11.52
CA LEU A 168 -14.30 35.00 -10.72
C LEU A 168 -14.58 36.50 -10.84
N ASP A 169 -15.77 36.88 -11.34
CA ASP A 169 -16.25 38.26 -11.31
C ASP A 169 -17.11 38.47 -10.06
N LEU A 170 -16.54 39.15 -9.08
CA LEU A 170 -17.20 39.51 -7.83
C LEU A 170 -18.04 40.77 -7.95
N SER A 171 -17.91 41.53 -9.05
CA SER A 171 -18.59 42.80 -9.23
C SER A 171 -20.11 42.61 -9.21
N ASP A 172 -20.61 41.60 -9.91
CA ASP A 172 -22.04 41.27 -9.97
C ASP A 172 -22.58 40.80 -8.61
N GLU A 173 -21.78 40.10 -7.82
CA GLU A 173 -22.17 39.61 -6.50
C GLU A 173 -22.25 40.78 -5.49
N ILE A 174 -21.27 41.70 -5.53
CA ILE A 174 -21.26 42.92 -4.72
C ILE A 174 -22.45 43.83 -5.07
N MET A 175 -22.77 43.95 -6.36
CA MET A 175 -23.92 44.72 -6.84
C MET A 175 -25.27 44.13 -6.42
N GLN A 176 -25.34 42.82 -6.15
CA GLN A 176 -26.54 42.13 -5.68
C GLN A 176 -26.74 42.24 -4.16
N GLN A 177 -25.73 42.65 -3.41
CA GLN A 177 -25.90 43.01 -2.01
C GLN A 177 -26.78 44.25 -1.94
N GLY A 178 -28.00 44.08 -1.40
CA GLY A 178 -28.96 45.18 -1.25
C GLY A 178 -28.43 46.31 -0.34
N ALA A 179 -29.32 47.23 0.04
CA ALA A 179 -28.90 48.37 0.87
C ALA A 179 -28.29 47.91 2.22
N ILE A 180 -27.09 48.39 2.53
CA ILE A 180 -26.43 48.22 3.82
C ILE A 180 -26.99 49.29 4.76
N SER A 181 -27.76 48.87 5.77
CA SER A 181 -28.35 49.76 6.77
C SER A 181 -27.59 49.69 8.10
N GLN A 182 -27.04 50.81 8.58
CA GLN A 182 -26.35 50.91 9.87
C GLN A 182 -26.60 52.26 10.54
N GLN A 183 -27.04 52.25 11.81
CA GLN A 183 -27.21 53.46 12.63
C GLN A 183 -28.07 54.58 12.00
N GLY A 184 -29.05 54.23 11.16
CA GLY A 184 -29.89 55.19 10.45
C GLY A 184 -29.29 55.68 9.13
N CYS A 185 -28.15 55.14 8.71
CA CYS A 185 -27.57 55.31 7.38
C CYS A 185 -27.88 54.09 6.51
N ASP A 186 -28.51 54.31 5.37
CA ASP A 186 -28.73 53.30 4.33
C ASP A 186 -27.79 53.58 3.16
N MET A 187 -26.97 52.62 2.76
CA MET A 187 -26.05 52.70 1.62
C MET A 187 -26.45 51.70 0.54
N GLN A 188 -26.59 52.16 -0.69
CA GLN A 188 -26.86 51.34 -1.86
C GLN A 188 -25.64 51.38 -2.80
N VAL A 189 -25.16 50.20 -3.17
CA VAL A 189 -24.07 50.05 -4.14
C VAL A 189 -24.56 50.43 -5.54
N LEU A 190 -23.80 51.28 -6.22
CA LEU A 190 -24.07 51.76 -7.59
C LEU A 190 -23.15 51.10 -8.62
N GLY A 191 -21.94 50.74 -8.22
CA GLY A 191 -20.95 50.10 -9.06
C GLY A 191 -19.87 49.45 -8.21
N ALA A 192 -19.36 48.32 -8.67
CA ALA A 192 -18.17 47.67 -8.11
C ALA A 192 -17.26 47.29 -9.27
N ASN A 193 -15.96 47.47 -9.08
CA ASN A 193 -14.93 46.91 -9.95
C ASN A 193 -13.79 46.40 -9.07
N HIS A 194 -13.07 45.40 -9.54
CA HIS A 194 -11.90 44.90 -8.84
C HIS A 194 -10.82 44.47 -9.85
N GLY A 195 -9.58 44.41 -9.37
CA GLY A 195 -8.50 43.76 -10.08
C GLY A 195 -8.69 42.23 -10.11
N ARG A 196 -7.80 41.53 -10.81
CA ARG A 196 -7.92 40.07 -10.99
C ARG A 196 -7.74 39.36 -9.64
N PRO A 197 -8.74 38.62 -9.14
CA PRO A 197 -8.58 37.87 -7.90
C PRO A 197 -7.47 36.83 -8.01
N SER A 198 -6.85 36.51 -6.89
CA SER A 198 -5.90 35.41 -6.81
C SER A 198 -6.15 34.57 -5.56
N LEU A 199 -5.91 33.26 -5.69
CA LEU A 199 -5.92 32.31 -4.60
C LEU A 199 -4.49 31.79 -4.45
N THR A 200 -4.04 31.59 -3.22
CA THR A 200 -2.79 30.88 -2.94
C THR A 200 -3.01 29.88 -1.83
N LEU A 201 -2.42 28.70 -2.00
CA LEU A 201 -2.32 27.68 -0.96
C LEU A 201 -0.86 27.62 -0.51
N THR A 202 -0.62 27.84 0.78
CA THR A 202 0.71 27.82 1.37
C THR A 202 0.74 26.99 2.65
N VAL A 203 1.91 26.46 2.99
CA VAL A 203 2.18 25.88 4.31
C VAL A 203 2.82 26.94 5.20
N GLU A 204 2.13 27.31 6.28
CA GLU A 204 2.62 28.25 7.28
C GLU A 204 2.62 27.59 8.66
N ALA A 205 3.79 27.53 9.31
CA ALA A 205 3.95 26.90 10.62
C ALA A 205 3.37 25.47 10.72
N GLY A 206 3.40 24.74 9.60
CA GLY A 206 2.85 23.38 9.51
C GLY A 206 1.33 23.32 9.37
N GLN A 207 0.68 24.40 8.95
CA GLN A 207 -0.75 24.46 8.65
C GLN A 207 -0.96 24.78 7.17
N LEU A 208 -1.99 24.19 6.58
CA LEU A 208 -2.41 24.54 5.21
C LEU A 208 -3.23 25.82 5.28
N VAL A 209 -2.71 26.90 4.69
CA VAL A 209 -3.35 28.21 4.69
C VAL A 209 -3.78 28.55 3.28
N VAL A 210 -5.04 28.92 3.15
CA VAL A 210 -5.62 29.48 1.93
C VAL A 210 -5.66 30.98 2.09
N THR A 211 -5.08 31.71 1.13
CA THR A 211 -5.18 33.16 1.03
C THR A 211 -5.84 33.54 -0.27
N PHE A 212 -6.98 34.22 -0.17
CA PHE A 212 -7.69 34.79 -1.31
C PHE A 212 -7.52 36.31 -1.30
N VAL A 213 -7.10 36.88 -2.42
CA VAL A 213 -6.84 38.32 -2.56
C VAL A 213 -7.67 38.86 -3.72
N VAL A 214 -8.47 39.89 -3.43
CA VAL A 214 -9.14 40.72 -4.42
C VAL A 214 -8.45 42.08 -4.42
N PRO A 215 -7.54 42.33 -5.38
CA PRO A 215 -6.83 43.59 -5.43
C PRO A 215 -7.71 44.70 -5.99
N ASP A 216 -7.41 45.95 -5.66
CA ASP A 216 -7.98 47.16 -6.25
C ASP A 216 -9.53 47.16 -6.24
N LEU A 217 -10.16 46.65 -5.17
CA LEU A 217 -11.61 46.70 -5.03
C LEU A 217 -12.04 48.17 -4.91
N PHE A 218 -12.83 48.63 -5.86
CA PHE A 218 -13.39 49.97 -5.91
C PHE A 218 -14.91 49.90 -6.00
N VAL A 219 -15.59 50.48 -5.02
CA VAL A 219 -17.05 50.45 -4.93
C VAL A 219 -17.58 51.87 -4.82
N THR A 220 -18.52 52.21 -5.70
CA THR A 220 -19.29 53.47 -5.61
C THR A 220 -20.64 53.19 -4.99
N PHE A 221 -21.08 54.09 -4.12
CA PHE A 221 -22.36 53.97 -3.42
C PHE A 221 -23.06 55.32 -3.29
N THR A 222 -24.36 55.25 -3.09
CA THR A 222 -25.19 56.38 -2.67
C THR A 222 -25.90 55.99 -1.39
N GLY A 223 -26.22 56.95 -0.54
CA GLY A 223 -26.87 56.65 0.72
C GLY A 223 -27.59 57.81 1.37
N THR A 224 -28.33 57.47 2.41
CA THR A 224 -29.09 58.44 3.21
C THR A 224 -28.85 58.18 4.68
N CYS A 225 -28.38 59.19 5.43
CA CYS A 225 -28.18 59.12 6.87
C CYS A 225 -29.21 59.98 7.61
N ASP A 226 -30.03 59.35 8.46
CA ASP A 226 -30.91 60.01 9.40
C ASP A 226 -30.13 60.50 10.63
N MET A 227 -29.70 61.76 10.60
CA MET A 227 -29.11 62.41 11.76
C MET A 227 -30.19 63.08 12.62
N PHE A 228 -29.87 63.37 13.89
CA PHE A 228 -30.78 63.93 14.91
C PHE A 228 -31.64 65.12 14.46
N LEU A 229 -31.22 65.87 13.42
CA LEU A 229 -31.91 67.08 12.94
C LEU A 229 -32.28 67.07 11.45
N ALA A 230 -31.82 66.09 10.65
CA ALA A 230 -32.06 66.02 9.21
C ALA A 230 -31.59 64.69 8.61
N THR A 231 -32.23 64.25 7.52
CA THR A 231 -31.73 63.22 6.62
C THR A 231 -30.74 63.85 5.64
N VAL A 232 -29.54 63.28 5.54
CA VAL A 232 -28.49 63.73 4.60
C VAL A 232 -28.32 62.69 3.53
N ASN A 233 -28.40 63.11 2.27
CA ASN A 233 -28.00 62.28 1.14
C ASN A 233 -26.50 62.45 0.91
N PHE A 234 -25.83 61.35 0.63
CA PHE A 234 -24.41 61.33 0.32
C PHE A 234 -24.13 60.36 -0.81
N ASP A 235 -23.10 60.67 -1.57
CA ASP A 235 -22.49 59.76 -2.52
C ASP A 235 -21.06 59.53 -2.08
N GLY A 236 -20.52 58.37 -2.41
CA GLY A 236 -19.17 58.07 -2.01
C GLY A 236 -18.56 56.94 -2.80
N ASP A 237 -17.30 56.76 -2.52
CA ASP A 237 -16.50 55.68 -3.05
C ASP A 237 -15.62 55.10 -1.94
N MET A 238 -15.39 53.80 -2.04
CA MET A 238 -14.41 53.11 -1.20
C MET A 238 -13.42 52.35 -2.06
N SER A 239 -12.16 52.33 -1.63
CA SER A 239 -11.12 51.50 -2.23
C SER A 239 -10.33 50.74 -1.18
N THR A 240 -10.03 49.48 -1.47
CA THR A 240 -9.22 48.60 -0.61
C THR A 240 -8.76 47.39 -1.42
N ASP A 241 -7.79 46.65 -0.91
CA ASP A 241 -7.72 45.23 -1.25
C ASP A 241 -8.58 44.44 -0.26
N VAL A 242 -9.09 43.28 -0.68
CA VAL A 242 -9.70 42.31 0.24
C VAL A 242 -8.77 41.12 0.34
N VAL A 243 -8.26 40.86 1.55
CA VAL A 243 -7.44 39.68 1.82
C VAL A 243 -8.19 38.81 2.80
N VAL A 244 -8.61 37.63 2.33
CA VAL A 244 -9.28 36.61 3.12
C VAL A 244 -8.29 35.48 3.39
N ARG A 245 -8.12 35.13 4.65
CA ARG A 245 -7.22 34.04 5.08
C ARG A 245 -7.99 33.02 5.89
N THR A 246 -7.82 31.75 5.57
CA THR A 246 -8.34 30.65 6.36
C THR A 246 -7.32 29.52 6.43
N THR A 247 -7.38 28.72 7.49
CA THR A 247 -6.61 27.50 7.65
C THR A 247 -7.50 26.30 7.35
N LEU A 248 -7.03 25.41 6.47
CA LEU A 248 -7.65 24.13 6.22
C LEU A 248 -7.06 23.05 7.14
N SER A 249 -7.92 22.15 7.61
CA SER A 249 -7.54 20.97 8.38
C SER A 249 -8.29 19.74 7.90
N ALA A 250 -7.67 18.58 8.05
CA ALA A 250 -8.29 17.29 7.78
C ALA A 250 -7.85 16.34 8.90
N PRO A 251 -8.67 16.10 9.93
CA PRO A 251 -8.30 15.16 10.99
C PRO A 251 -8.07 13.75 10.39
N PRO A 252 -7.14 12.96 10.94
CA PRO A 252 -6.91 11.60 10.48
C PRO A 252 -8.19 10.75 10.52
N SER A 253 -8.47 10.04 9.45
CA SER A 253 -9.63 9.17 9.27
C SER A 253 -9.20 7.79 8.78
N GLU A 254 -10.02 6.78 9.07
CA GLU A 254 -9.87 5.43 8.51
C GLU A 254 -10.43 5.32 7.08
N THR A 255 -11.17 6.34 6.64
CA THR A 255 -11.75 6.44 5.30
C THR A 255 -11.16 7.63 4.55
N CYS A 256 -11.39 7.67 3.24
CA CYS A 256 -11.08 8.83 2.43
C CYS A 256 -11.76 10.09 2.97
N LEU A 257 -11.05 11.21 2.87
CA LEU A 257 -11.54 12.53 3.26
C LEU A 257 -12.68 12.94 2.33
N GLU A 258 -13.84 13.24 2.91
CA GLU A 258 -14.99 13.74 2.13
C GLU A 258 -15.01 15.27 2.03
N SER A 259 -14.37 15.97 2.98
CA SER A 259 -14.29 17.43 3.00
C SER A 259 -13.16 17.89 3.91
N PHE A 260 -12.51 19.00 3.57
CA PHE A 260 -11.67 19.72 4.54
C PHE A 260 -12.54 20.47 5.55
N GLU A 261 -12.07 20.52 6.79
CA GLU A 261 -12.53 21.50 7.76
C GLU A 261 -11.75 22.81 7.56
N HIS A 262 -12.32 23.94 7.95
CA HIS A 262 -11.60 25.20 7.94
C HIS A 262 -11.88 26.08 9.16
N SER A 263 -10.93 26.96 9.47
CA SER A 263 -11.14 28.02 10.47
C SER A 263 -12.10 29.08 9.94
N TYR A 264 -12.75 29.83 10.84
CA TYR A 264 -13.52 31.00 10.42
C TYR A 264 -12.61 32.00 9.67
N PRO A 265 -12.99 32.50 8.48
CA PRO A 265 -12.12 33.35 7.67
C PRO A 265 -11.74 34.65 8.37
N ALA A 266 -10.45 34.94 8.40
CA ALA A 266 -9.92 36.23 8.81
C ALA A 266 -9.87 37.16 7.59
N VAL A 267 -10.59 38.28 7.65
CA VAL A 267 -10.60 39.29 6.59
C VAL A 267 -9.82 40.52 7.01
N THR A 268 -8.91 40.96 6.16
CA THR A 268 -8.20 42.23 6.32
C THR A 268 -8.43 43.10 5.09
N LEU A 269 -8.68 44.38 5.34
CA LEU A 269 -8.90 45.41 4.33
C LEU A 269 -7.72 46.41 4.37
N PRO A 270 -6.54 46.05 3.82
CA PRO A 270 -5.40 46.95 3.83
C PRO A 270 -5.68 48.21 3.00
N ASP A 271 -5.15 49.34 3.49
CA ASP A 271 -5.27 50.64 2.85
C ASP A 271 -6.72 51.06 2.54
N PHE A 272 -7.67 50.61 3.38
CA PHE A 272 -9.08 50.96 3.27
C PHE A 272 -9.29 52.49 3.30
N ASP A 273 -9.74 53.03 2.17
CA ASP A 273 -10.08 54.44 2.00
C ASP A 273 -11.59 54.56 1.77
N LEU A 274 -12.21 55.49 2.49
CA LEU A 274 -13.63 55.77 2.42
C LEU A 274 -13.81 57.27 2.20
N ASN A 275 -14.26 57.62 1.00
CA ASN A 275 -14.51 58.98 0.61
C ASN A 275 -16.01 59.22 0.49
N ILE A 276 -16.51 60.17 1.28
CA ILE A 276 -17.93 60.53 1.31
C ILE A 276 -18.06 62.00 0.92
N GLN A 277 -18.93 62.24 -0.05
CA GLN A 277 -19.26 63.54 -0.59
C GLN A 277 -20.75 63.80 -0.38
N SER A 278 -21.10 65.06 -0.14
CA SER A 278 -22.50 65.47 -0.08
C SER A 278 -22.73 66.57 -1.09
N ASP A 279 -23.82 66.47 -1.82
CA ASP A 279 -24.29 67.49 -2.75
C ASP A 279 -24.82 68.75 -2.03
N ASP A 280 -25.01 68.68 -0.70
CA ASP A 280 -25.54 69.77 0.10
C ASP A 280 -24.45 70.81 0.44
N GLY A 281 -24.32 71.85 -0.39
CA GLY A 281 -23.38 72.97 -0.23
C GLY A 281 -23.58 73.91 0.98
N GLY A 282 -24.06 73.41 2.12
CA GLY A 282 -24.33 74.17 3.35
C GLY A 282 -23.50 73.74 4.57
N LEU A 283 -23.93 74.16 5.76
CA LEU A 283 -23.35 73.75 7.06
C LEU A 283 -23.27 72.21 7.24
N MET A 284 -24.08 71.45 6.51
CA MET A 284 -24.06 69.99 6.52
C MET A 284 -22.78 69.42 5.86
N GLY A 285 -22.22 70.09 4.83
CA GLY A 285 -20.96 69.69 4.22
C GLY A 285 -19.73 69.79 5.14
N LEU A 286 -19.82 70.55 6.25
CA LEU A 286 -18.79 70.58 7.30
C LEU A 286 -18.82 69.35 8.22
N LEU A 287 -19.95 68.63 8.28
CA LEU A 287 -20.11 67.44 9.13
C LEU A 287 -19.72 66.15 8.39
N VAL A 288 -19.74 66.17 7.06
CA VAL A 288 -19.43 65.01 6.20
C VAL A 288 -18.03 64.42 6.46
N PRO A 289 -16.94 65.21 6.59
CA PRO A 289 -15.63 64.65 6.90
C PRO A 289 -15.57 63.97 8.28
N LEU A 290 -16.29 64.51 9.27
CA LEU A 290 -16.37 63.93 10.62
C LEU A 290 -17.18 62.62 10.62
N VAL A 291 -18.26 62.57 9.82
CA VAL A 291 -19.04 61.35 9.59
C VAL A 291 -18.19 60.32 8.85
N GLY A 292 -17.38 60.73 7.86
CA GLY A 292 -16.39 59.90 7.21
C GLY A 292 -15.43 59.23 8.20
N GLU A 293 -14.71 60.01 9.02
CA GLU A 293 -13.75 59.48 10.00
C GLU A 293 -14.38 58.50 11.01
N ILE A 294 -15.62 58.75 11.45
CA ILE A 294 -16.33 57.88 12.39
C ILE A 294 -16.84 56.61 11.69
N MET A 295 -17.32 56.74 10.45
CA MET A 295 -17.86 55.61 9.69
C MET A 295 -16.77 54.73 9.09
N THR A 296 -15.58 55.24 8.76
CA THR A 296 -14.50 54.42 8.16
C THR A 296 -14.23 53.16 8.97
N GLY A 297 -14.06 53.27 10.29
CA GLY A 297 -13.84 52.09 11.14
C GLY A 297 -15.04 51.15 11.20
N SER A 298 -16.25 51.70 11.40
CA SER A 298 -17.49 50.91 11.51
C SER A 298 -17.87 50.19 10.21
N VAL A 299 -17.70 50.87 9.08
CA VAL A 299 -17.97 50.34 7.73
C VAL A 299 -16.91 49.30 7.36
N SER A 300 -15.63 49.56 7.64
CA SER A 300 -14.56 48.58 7.42
C SER A 300 -14.78 47.30 8.24
N ASP A 301 -15.09 47.41 9.54
CA ASP A 301 -15.37 46.26 10.41
C ASP A 301 -16.61 45.48 9.95
N GLN A 302 -17.69 46.18 9.57
CA GLN A 302 -18.91 45.54 9.08
C GLN A 302 -18.69 44.84 7.74
N MET A 303 -17.98 45.49 6.82
CA MET A 303 -17.61 44.93 5.52
C MET A 303 -16.75 43.68 5.72
N ALA A 304 -15.73 43.74 6.58
CA ALA A 304 -14.90 42.59 6.90
C ALA A 304 -15.72 41.43 7.48
N GLN A 305 -16.68 41.69 8.37
CA GLN A 305 -17.57 40.66 8.92
C GLN A 305 -18.51 40.04 7.87
N GLN A 306 -19.08 40.85 6.99
CA GLN A 306 -19.96 40.36 5.92
C GLN A 306 -19.18 39.53 4.90
N ILE A 307 -18.00 39.99 4.49
CA ILE A 307 -17.09 39.23 3.63
C ILE A 307 -16.69 37.92 4.32
N ALA A 308 -16.34 37.95 5.60
CA ALA A 308 -15.96 36.74 6.34
C ALA A 308 -17.10 35.71 6.34
N ALA A 309 -18.34 36.14 6.62
CA ALA A 309 -19.50 35.26 6.65
C ALA A 309 -19.87 34.67 5.27
N GLN A 310 -19.70 35.44 4.19
CA GLN A 310 -19.90 34.93 2.83
C GLN A 310 -18.78 34.00 2.40
N ALA A 311 -17.54 34.37 2.69
CA ALA A 311 -16.38 33.54 2.42
C ALA A 311 -16.47 32.20 3.16
N ASP A 312 -16.97 32.19 4.40
CA ASP A 312 -17.17 30.98 5.21
C ASP A 312 -18.01 29.95 4.44
N GLY A 313 -19.19 30.33 3.95
CA GLY A 313 -20.05 29.43 3.19
C GLY A 313 -19.50 29.01 1.82
N LEU A 314 -18.75 29.87 1.14
CA LEU A 314 -18.11 29.54 -0.13
C LEU A 314 -16.93 28.59 0.06
N ILE A 315 -16.11 28.84 1.10
CA ILE A 315 -14.96 28.00 1.45
C ILE A 315 -15.46 26.63 1.91
N ASP A 316 -16.53 26.53 2.69
CA ASP A 316 -17.13 25.26 3.08
C ASP A 316 -17.49 24.39 1.86
N GLU A 317 -18.15 24.99 0.86
CA GLU A 317 -18.52 24.29 -0.37
C GLU A 317 -17.29 23.87 -1.18
N GLN A 318 -16.30 24.74 -1.31
CA GLN A 318 -15.06 24.44 -2.02
C GLN A 318 -14.21 23.39 -1.27
N ALA A 319 -14.16 23.45 0.05
CA ALA A 319 -13.48 22.47 0.90
C ALA A 319 -14.11 21.07 0.76
N ARG A 320 -15.42 21.00 0.58
CA ARG A 320 -16.14 19.76 0.26
C ARG A 320 -15.80 19.27 -1.15
N GLN A 321 -15.77 20.16 -2.14
CA GLN A 321 -15.39 19.78 -3.51
C GLN A 321 -13.93 19.31 -3.58
N LEU A 322 -13.01 19.97 -2.88
CA LEU A 322 -11.61 19.58 -2.73
C LEU A 322 -11.43 18.22 -2.08
N GLY A 323 -12.20 17.92 -1.03
CA GLY A 323 -12.19 16.58 -0.40
C GLY A 323 -12.69 15.51 -1.36
N GLN A 324 -13.78 15.77 -2.07
CA GLN A 324 -14.41 14.82 -3.00
C GLN A 324 -13.67 14.63 -4.32
N ALA A 325 -12.90 15.62 -4.77
CA ALA A 325 -12.16 15.56 -6.03
C ALA A 325 -11.09 14.45 -6.05
N GLY A 326 -10.73 13.89 -4.88
CA GLY A 326 -9.77 12.80 -4.75
C GLY A 326 -8.36 13.19 -5.26
N LEU A 327 -7.38 12.33 -5.02
CA LEU A 327 -6.05 12.45 -5.66
C LEU A 327 -5.99 11.68 -6.99
N GLY A 328 -7.15 11.26 -7.49
CA GLY A 328 -7.35 10.53 -8.75
C GLY A 328 -8.56 9.60 -8.66
N GLU A 329 -9.29 9.46 -9.76
CA GLU A 329 -10.13 8.27 -9.98
C GLU A 329 -9.19 7.04 -10.02
N GLY A 330 -9.64 5.89 -9.51
CA GLY A 330 -8.83 4.68 -9.41
C GLY A 330 -8.06 4.40 -10.71
N GLN A 331 -6.75 4.15 -10.59
CA GLN A 331 -5.88 3.86 -11.72
C GLN A 331 -5.82 2.36 -11.94
N THR A 332 -6.13 1.91 -13.15
CA THR A 332 -5.87 0.53 -13.53
C THR A 332 -4.39 0.36 -13.84
N MET A 333 -3.73 -0.54 -13.12
CA MET A 333 -2.34 -0.94 -13.31
C MET A 333 -2.29 -2.41 -13.69
N THR A 334 -1.25 -2.82 -14.41
CA THR A 334 -0.97 -4.22 -14.67
C THR A 334 0.25 -4.64 -13.87
N PHE A 335 0.09 -5.61 -12.98
CA PHE A 335 1.19 -6.22 -12.23
C PHE A 335 1.30 -7.70 -12.59
N ASN A 336 2.44 -8.11 -13.16
CA ASN A 336 2.66 -9.47 -13.65
C ASN A 336 1.49 -10.02 -14.51
N ASP A 337 1.07 -9.24 -15.51
CA ASP A 337 -0.06 -9.53 -16.41
C ASP A 337 -1.45 -9.60 -15.74
N VAL A 338 -1.59 -9.26 -14.46
CA VAL A 338 -2.88 -9.12 -13.76
C VAL A 338 -3.26 -7.65 -13.69
N GLU A 339 -4.46 -7.31 -14.17
CA GLU A 339 -5.03 -5.97 -14.07
C GLU A 339 -5.60 -5.73 -12.66
N MET A 340 -5.32 -4.56 -12.12
CA MET A 340 -5.62 -4.18 -10.74
C MET A 340 -6.01 -2.72 -10.70
N ASP A 341 -7.06 -2.38 -9.97
CA ASP A 341 -7.46 -1.01 -9.72
C ASP A 341 -6.83 -0.51 -8.40
N VAL A 342 -6.12 0.61 -8.49
CA VAL A 342 -5.45 1.24 -7.36
C VAL A 342 -6.02 2.63 -7.14
N GLY A 343 -6.68 2.83 -6.00
CA GLY A 343 -7.26 4.10 -5.60
C GLY A 343 -6.39 4.85 -4.59
N PHE A 344 -6.30 6.17 -4.74
CA PHE A 344 -5.60 7.07 -3.79
C PHE A 344 -6.57 8.09 -3.25
N CYS A 345 -6.47 8.36 -1.96
CA CYS A 345 -7.20 9.46 -1.36
C CYS A 345 -6.44 10.07 -0.20
N LEU A 346 -6.75 11.31 0.13
CA LEU A 346 -6.27 11.92 1.36
C LEU A 346 -7.06 11.34 2.53
N THR A 347 -6.38 10.96 3.62
CA THR A 347 -7.01 10.46 4.85
C THR A 347 -6.70 11.32 6.06
N GLY A 348 -5.81 12.30 5.92
CA GLY A 348 -5.59 13.31 6.94
C GLY A 348 -4.47 14.29 6.61
N LEU A 349 -4.47 15.40 7.33
CA LEU A 349 -3.43 16.43 7.40
C LEU A 349 -3.01 16.62 8.86
N GLU A 350 -1.73 16.42 9.14
CA GLU A 350 -1.18 16.50 10.49
C GLU A 350 -0.04 17.50 10.54
N SER A 351 -0.03 18.35 11.57
CA SER A 351 1.10 19.24 11.86
C SER A 351 1.98 18.61 12.93
N THR A 352 3.20 18.22 12.57
CA THR A 352 4.16 17.64 13.53
C THR A 352 5.49 18.38 13.45
N GLY A 353 5.92 18.97 14.56
CA GLY A 353 7.18 19.73 14.60
C GLY A 353 7.21 20.96 13.69
N GLY A 354 6.04 21.55 13.37
CA GLY A 354 5.92 22.69 12.46
C GLY A 354 5.99 22.33 10.98
N VAL A 355 5.95 21.04 10.65
CA VAL A 355 5.89 20.52 9.28
C VAL A 355 4.49 19.93 9.04
N LEU A 356 3.90 20.27 7.90
CA LEU A 356 2.62 19.70 7.47
C LEU A 356 2.87 18.36 6.78
N ARG A 357 2.16 17.33 7.22
CA ARG A 357 2.20 15.99 6.64
C ARG A 357 0.82 15.60 6.13
N ALA A 358 0.75 15.18 4.87
CA ALA A 358 -0.44 14.54 4.32
C ALA A 358 -0.35 13.04 4.50
N ARG A 359 -1.44 12.43 4.96
CA ARG A 359 -1.61 10.98 5.02
C ARG A 359 -2.48 10.55 3.87
N LEU A 360 -2.02 9.54 3.16
CA LEU A 360 -2.66 9.02 1.97
C LEU A 360 -3.19 7.63 2.27
N GLY A 361 -4.48 7.48 2.03
CA GLY A 361 -5.16 6.20 1.98
C GLY A 361 -5.00 5.58 0.61
N LEU A 362 -4.89 4.25 0.60
CA LEU A 362 -4.77 3.49 -0.64
C LEU A 362 -5.60 2.21 -0.57
N SER A 363 -6.35 1.95 -1.64
CA SER A 363 -7.09 0.70 -1.83
C SER A 363 -6.62 0.01 -3.10
N VAL A 364 -6.40 -1.31 -3.03
CA VAL A 364 -6.13 -2.13 -4.21
C VAL A 364 -7.24 -3.17 -4.35
N SER A 365 -7.76 -3.33 -5.57
CA SER A 365 -8.68 -4.40 -5.92
C SER A 365 -8.32 -5.01 -7.26
N GLY A 366 -8.56 -6.31 -7.45
CA GLY A 366 -8.43 -6.94 -8.75
C GLY A 366 -9.39 -8.11 -8.91
N ASP A 367 -9.46 -8.66 -10.12
CA ASP A 367 -10.24 -9.87 -10.36
C ASP A 367 -9.51 -11.08 -9.76
N GLY A 368 -10.16 -11.78 -8.83
CA GLY A 368 -9.55 -12.93 -8.17
C GLY A 368 -10.54 -13.90 -7.53
N GLY A 369 -10.21 -15.19 -7.58
CA GLY A 369 -11.11 -16.28 -7.17
C GLY A 369 -10.73 -16.99 -5.87
N LEU A 370 -9.53 -16.73 -5.33
CA LEU A 370 -9.10 -17.35 -4.07
C LEU A 370 -9.75 -16.64 -2.88
N ASP A 371 -10.31 -17.43 -1.96
CA ASP A 371 -10.93 -16.95 -0.73
C ASP A 371 -9.87 -16.71 0.35
N ALA A 372 -9.84 -15.49 0.90
CA ALA A 372 -9.00 -15.11 2.02
C ALA A 372 -9.63 -13.92 2.77
N PRO A 373 -9.33 -13.70 4.06
CA PRO A 373 -9.87 -12.59 4.84
C PRO A 373 -9.40 -11.21 4.34
N GLY A 374 -8.26 -11.13 3.66
CA GLY A 374 -7.71 -9.88 3.13
C GLY A 374 -6.18 -9.92 2.96
N ALA A 375 -5.61 -8.81 2.51
CA ALA A 375 -4.17 -8.61 2.46
C ALA A 375 -3.59 -8.51 3.88
N PRO A 376 -2.51 -9.25 4.20
CA PRO A 376 -1.91 -9.16 5.53
C PRO A 376 -1.24 -7.80 5.73
N VAL A 377 -1.48 -7.20 6.89
CA VAL A 377 -0.96 -5.89 7.30
C VAL A 377 -0.08 -6.05 8.52
N VAL A 378 1.12 -5.45 8.46
CA VAL A 378 2.03 -5.38 9.59
C VAL A 378 1.73 -4.11 10.39
N ASP A 379 1.56 -4.27 11.69
CA ASP A 379 1.36 -3.13 12.58
C ASP A 379 2.65 -2.32 12.74
N GLY A 380 2.50 -1.02 12.97
CA GLY A 380 3.62 -0.11 13.16
C GLY A 380 3.16 1.34 13.14
N ASP A 381 3.89 2.18 13.85
CA ASP A 381 3.61 3.62 13.91
C ASP A 381 4.43 4.36 12.85
N LEU A 382 3.85 5.43 12.30
CA LEU A 382 4.60 6.37 11.47
C LEU A 382 5.68 7.04 12.31
N GLY A 383 6.92 6.97 11.83
CA GLY A 383 8.07 7.61 12.46
C GLY A 383 8.00 9.16 12.48
N PRO A 384 8.99 9.81 13.11
CA PRO A 384 9.10 11.26 13.13
C PRO A 384 9.27 11.84 11.71
N VAL A 385 8.72 13.02 11.49
CA VAL A 385 8.71 13.67 10.17
C VAL A 385 10.13 14.08 9.74
N ALA A 386 10.53 13.64 8.56
CA ALA A 386 11.70 14.15 7.86
C ALA A 386 11.26 15.13 6.75
N PRO A 387 11.96 16.27 6.55
CA PRO A 387 11.72 17.14 5.41
C PRO A 387 11.93 16.37 4.10
N SER A 388 11.13 16.67 3.08
CA SER A 388 11.26 16.07 1.73
C SER A 388 11.27 14.53 1.74
N SER A 389 10.54 13.90 2.67
CA SER A 389 10.42 12.44 2.71
C SER A 389 9.02 11.97 2.34
N LEU A 390 8.96 10.85 1.64
CA LEU A 390 7.76 10.03 1.46
C LEU A 390 7.92 8.77 2.30
N TRP A 391 6.92 8.47 3.12
CA TRP A 391 6.82 7.22 3.85
C TRP A 391 5.83 6.33 3.12
N LEU A 392 6.24 5.11 2.81
CA LEU A 392 5.41 4.11 2.16
C LEU A 392 5.23 2.93 3.09
N ASP A 393 3.97 2.56 3.34
CA ASP A 393 3.63 1.35 4.08
C ASP A 393 3.95 0.14 3.20
N ALA A 394 4.75 -0.80 3.71
CA ALA A 394 5.02 -2.06 3.03
C ALA A 394 3.72 -2.85 2.75
N SER A 395 2.67 -2.61 3.54
CA SER A 395 1.34 -3.18 3.33
C SER A 395 0.68 -2.70 2.02
N LEU A 396 1.16 -1.62 1.40
CA LEU A 396 0.78 -1.29 0.03
C LEU A 396 1.19 -2.41 -0.93
N ILE A 397 2.46 -2.78 -0.88
CA ILE A 397 3.00 -3.83 -1.72
C ILE A 397 2.34 -5.16 -1.35
N SER A 398 2.01 -5.38 -0.07
CA SER A 398 1.22 -6.54 0.33
C SER A 398 -0.18 -6.57 -0.29
N GLN A 399 -0.89 -5.44 -0.38
CA GLN A 399 -2.19 -5.38 -1.08
C GLN A 399 -2.06 -5.69 -2.57
N MET A 400 -1.01 -5.20 -3.23
CA MET A 400 -0.73 -5.54 -4.62
C MET A 400 -0.40 -7.04 -4.78
N MET A 401 0.43 -7.58 -3.90
CA MET A 401 0.78 -9.00 -3.93
C MET A 401 -0.40 -9.91 -3.60
N PHE A 402 -1.30 -9.46 -2.73
CA PHE A 402 -2.52 -10.16 -2.38
C PHE A 402 -3.48 -10.25 -3.57
N SER A 403 -3.70 -9.15 -4.28
CA SER A 403 -4.57 -9.17 -5.46
C SER A 403 -3.93 -9.95 -6.62
N LEU A 404 -2.60 -9.90 -6.80
CA LEU A 404 -1.90 -10.82 -7.71
C LEU A 404 -2.15 -12.29 -7.33
N TRP A 405 -1.97 -12.64 -6.05
CA TRP A 405 -2.18 -14.00 -5.56
C TRP A 405 -3.62 -14.47 -5.80
N ARG A 406 -4.63 -13.64 -5.49
CA ARG A 406 -6.04 -13.97 -5.75
C ARG A 406 -6.35 -14.17 -7.23
N GLY A 407 -5.66 -13.44 -8.10
CA GLY A 407 -5.70 -13.62 -9.56
C GLY A 407 -4.97 -14.87 -10.06
N GLY A 408 -4.35 -15.67 -9.17
CA GLY A 408 -3.58 -16.86 -9.52
C GLY A 408 -2.17 -16.55 -10.02
N GLY A 409 -1.66 -15.32 -9.81
CA GLY A 409 -0.36 -14.90 -10.32
C GLY A 409 0.85 -15.55 -9.62
N LEU A 410 0.62 -16.31 -8.55
CA LEU A 410 1.62 -17.17 -7.89
C LEU A 410 1.43 -18.66 -8.20
N ALA A 411 0.51 -19.01 -9.09
CA ALA A 411 0.32 -20.36 -9.58
C ALA A 411 0.85 -20.48 -11.02
N GLY A 412 1.52 -21.58 -11.33
CA GLY A 412 2.09 -21.79 -12.65
C GLY A 412 2.56 -23.21 -12.91
N GLU A 413 2.61 -23.59 -14.19
CA GLU A 413 3.14 -24.87 -14.64
C GLU A 413 4.08 -24.65 -15.83
N SER A 414 5.15 -25.45 -15.90
CA SER A 414 5.91 -25.70 -17.14
C SER A 414 6.34 -27.13 -17.22
N THR A 415 6.61 -27.54 -18.44
CA THR A 415 6.91 -28.90 -18.85
C THR A 415 8.08 -28.86 -19.82
N GLY A 416 9.03 -29.77 -19.63
CA GLY A 416 10.12 -30.01 -20.58
C GLY A 416 11.46 -29.38 -20.22
N ASP A 417 11.50 -28.68 -19.09
CA ASP A 417 12.71 -27.99 -18.66
C ASP A 417 13.56 -28.88 -17.72
N VAL A 418 12.90 -29.75 -16.94
CA VAL A 418 13.52 -30.84 -16.17
C VAL A 418 13.21 -32.12 -16.95
N THR A 419 14.16 -33.04 -17.02
CA THR A 419 13.90 -34.39 -17.51
C THR A 419 14.06 -35.42 -16.40
N THR A 420 13.42 -36.57 -16.54
CA THR A 420 13.58 -37.70 -15.63
C THR A 420 15.02 -38.18 -15.56
N GLY A 421 15.82 -38.06 -16.63
CA GLY A 421 17.24 -38.41 -16.61
C GLY A 421 18.07 -37.49 -15.72
N LEU A 422 17.65 -36.24 -15.59
CA LEU A 422 18.27 -35.29 -14.67
C LEU A 422 17.88 -35.58 -13.23
N LEU A 423 16.58 -35.77 -12.97
CA LEU A 423 16.12 -36.19 -11.64
C LEU A 423 16.69 -37.57 -11.26
N GLY A 424 16.95 -38.43 -12.24
CA GLY A 424 17.59 -39.74 -12.10
C GLY A 424 19.00 -39.68 -11.51
N LEU A 425 19.64 -38.50 -11.51
CA LEU A 425 20.92 -38.30 -10.81
C LEU A 425 20.75 -38.14 -9.30
N LEU A 426 19.55 -37.73 -8.86
CA LEU A 426 19.17 -37.61 -7.45
C LEU A 426 18.38 -38.85 -7.00
N VAL A 427 17.58 -39.42 -7.90
CA VAL A 427 16.63 -40.51 -7.66
C VAL A 427 16.83 -41.59 -8.73
N PRO A 428 17.83 -42.46 -8.58
CA PRO A 428 18.21 -43.45 -9.60
C PRO A 428 17.04 -44.31 -10.10
N GLU A 429 16.06 -44.58 -9.25
CA GLU A 429 14.85 -45.36 -9.52
C GLU A 429 14.02 -44.79 -10.68
N LEU A 430 14.06 -43.46 -10.89
CA LEU A 430 13.38 -42.82 -12.02
C LEU A 430 13.94 -43.27 -13.38
N ALA A 431 15.21 -43.66 -13.44
CA ALA A 431 15.85 -44.13 -14.68
C ALA A 431 15.30 -45.49 -15.14
N ASP A 432 14.80 -46.30 -14.20
CA ASP A 432 14.19 -47.60 -14.50
C ASP A 432 12.72 -47.45 -14.92
N MET A 433 12.04 -46.39 -14.46
CA MET A 433 10.62 -46.17 -14.76
C MET A 433 10.37 -45.35 -16.02
N TYR A 434 11.22 -44.35 -16.30
CA TYR A 434 11.01 -43.41 -17.40
C TYR A 434 12.27 -43.27 -18.27
N PRO A 435 12.13 -43.16 -19.60
CA PRO A 435 13.24 -42.77 -20.47
C PRO A 435 13.88 -41.45 -20.01
N SER A 436 15.21 -41.33 -20.07
CA SER A 436 15.96 -40.17 -19.52
C SER A 436 15.58 -38.79 -20.11
N ASP A 437 15.01 -38.78 -21.31
CA ASP A 437 14.55 -37.58 -22.01
C ASP A 437 13.08 -37.26 -21.76
N THR A 438 12.41 -38.00 -20.88
CA THR A 438 11.00 -37.76 -20.54
C THR A 438 10.87 -36.43 -19.80
N PRO A 439 10.03 -35.51 -20.29
CA PRO A 439 9.85 -34.20 -19.67
C PRO A 439 9.12 -34.32 -18.34
N VAL A 440 9.60 -33.60 -17.33
CA VAL A 440 8.94 -33.42 -16.04
C VAL A 440 8.16 -32.10 -16.09
N THR A 441 6.93 -32.14 -15.62
CA THR A 441 6.10 -30.97 -15.34
C THR A 441 6.37 -30.53 -13.91
N VAL A 442 6.75 -29.27 -13.75
CA VAL A 442 6.87 -28.63 -12.44
C VAL A 442 5.68 -27.70 -12.27
N GLY A 443 4.78 -28.05 -11.36
CA GLY A 443 3.63 -27.25 -10.96
C GLY A 443 3.94 -26.52 -9.66
N ILE A 444 3.58 -25.25 -9.60
CA ILE A 444 3.77 -24.40 -8.43
C ILE A 444 2.43 -23.77 -8.08
N ASP A 445 2.10 -23.77 -6.79
CA ASP A 445 0.92 -23.11 -6.26
C ASP A 445 1.21 -22.44 -4.92
N GLY A 446 1.06 -21.12 -4.85
CA GLY A 446 1.14 -20.38 -3.59
C GLY A 446 -0.17 -20.51 -2.82
N LEU A 447 -0.20 -21.31 -1.74
CA LEU A 447 -1.46 -21.55 -1.02
C LEU A 447 -1.84 -20.40 -0.07
N LEU A 448 -0.89 -19.53 0.27
CA LEU A 448 -1.11 -18.35 1.10
C LEU A 448 -0.70 -17.06 0.39
N PRO A 449 -1.39 -15.94 0.67
CA PRO A 449 -0.96 -14.65 0.16
C PRO A 449 0.40 -14.25 0.77
N PRO A 450 1.26 -13.56 -0.01
CA PRO A 450 2.53 -13.06 0.51
C PRO A 450 2.35 -12.03 1.62
N LEU A 451 3.18 -12.14 2.65
CA LEU A 451 3.38 -11.10 3.64
C LEU A 451 4.51 -10.18 3.18
N VAL A 452 4.27 -8.87 3.19
CA VAL A 452 5.31 -7.88 2.86
C VAL A 452 5.52 -6.95 4.04
N ARG A 453 6.77 -6.72 4.39
CA ARG A 453 7.18 -5.84 5.49
C ARG A 453 8.43 -5.05 5.13
N ALA A 454 8.64 -3.91 5.77
CA ALA A 454 9.94 -3.26 5.74
C ALA A 454 10.98 -4.15 6.43
N ALA A 455 12.19 -4.15 5.89
CA ALA A 455 13.28 -4.93 6.44
C ALA A 455 13.73 -4.37 7.81
N ASP A 456 14.46 -5.18 8.58
CA ASP A 456 14.99 -4.71 9.86
C ASP A 456 16.06 -3.64 9.63
N PRO A 457 16.12 -2.57 10.44
CA PRO A 457 17.11 -1.51 10.28
C PRO A 457 18.55 -2.05 10.27
N GLY A 458 19.30 -1.73 9.22
CA GLY A 458 20.69 -2.16 9.03
C GLY A 458 20.85 -3.57 8.41
N SER A 459 19.77 -4.20 7.98
CA SER A 459 19.84 -5.33 7.04
C SER A 459 20.24 -4.85 5.64
N GLU A 460 20.57 -5.79 4.75
CA GLU A 460 21.08 -5.48 3.40
C GLU A 460 19.99 -4.99 2.42
N GLY A 461 18.71 -4.96 2.81
CA GLY A 461 17.60 -4.49 1.97
C GLY A 461 16.59 -3.61 2.70
N ASP A 462 15.57 -3.18 1.96
CA ASP A 462 14.50 -2.27 2.38
C ASP A 462 13.18 -2.97 2.67
N LEU A 463 12.89 -4.06 1.97
CA LEU A 463 11.67 -4.85 2.11
C LEU A 463 11.99 -6.32 2.29
N VAL A 464 11.07 -7.04 2.93
CA VAL A 464 11.05 -8.49 3.01
C VAL A 464 9.71 -8.99 2.53
N ILE A 465 9.72 -9.94 1.60
CA ILE A 465 8.54 -10.69 1.15
C ILE A 465 8.65 -12.11 1.66
N GLU A 466 7.61 -12.59 2.35
CA GLU A 466 7.52 -13.93 2.91
C GLU A 466 6.32 -14.66 2.27
N ILE A 467 6.58 -15.80 1.62
CA ILE A 467 5.58 -16.64 0.94
C ILE A 467 5.57 -18.00 1.63
N GLY A 468 4.43 -18.35 2.22
CA GLY A 468 4.24 -19.60 2.95
C GLY A 468 3.41 -20.61 2.16
N ASP A 469 3.60 -21.89 2.49
CA ASP A 469 2.93 -23.01 1.83
C ASP A 469 2.99 -22.90 0.28
N LEU A 470 4.18 -22.59 -0.25
CA LEU A 470 4.44 -22.65 -1.67
C LEU A 470 4.57 -24.11 -2.08
N LEU A 471 3.49 -24.67 -2.65
CA LEU A 471 3.43 -26.05 -3.08
C LEU A 471 4.20 -26.22 -4.39
N ILE A 472 5.03 -27.25 -4.47
CA ILE A 472 5.84 -27.60 -5.64
C ILE A 472 5.60 -29.06 -5.96
N ASP A 473 4.94 -29.31 -7.09
CA ASP A 473 4.65 -30.64 -7.62
C ASP A 473 5.58 -30.93 -8.80
N LEU A 474 6.30 -32.05 -8.73
CA LEU A 474 7.03 -32.62 -9.85
C LEU A 474 6.22 -33.79 -10.38
N SER A 475 5.86 -33.81 -11.66
CA SER A 475 5.06 -34.88 -12.25
C SER A 475 5.52 -35.26 -13.65
N VAL A 476 5.23 -36.49 -14.07
CA VAL A 476 5.45 -37.00 -15.43
C VAL A 476 4.14 -37.59 -15.92
N ASP A 477 3.64 -37.13 -17.07
CA ASP A 477 2.36 -37.58 -17.62
C ASP A 477 1.19 -37.56 -16.60
N SER A 478 1.14 -36.51 -15.76
CA SER A 478 0.19 -36.32 -14.64
C SER A 478 0.37 -37.28 -13.45
N GLN A 479 1.39 -38.13 -13.45
CA GLN A 479 1.78 -38.93 -12.29
C GLN A 479 2.71 -38.11 -11.39
N LEU A 480 2.30 -37.86 -10.15
CA LEU A 480 3.11 -37.15 -9.15
C LEU A 480 4.37 -37.96 -8.85
N LEU A 481 5.54 -37.32 -8.97
CA LEU A 481 6.83 -37.84 -8.52
C LEU A 481 7.12 -37.38 -7.10
N PHE A 482 7.04 -36.06 -6.87
CA PHE A 482 7.32 -35.43 -5.58
C PHE A 482 6.36 -34.28 -5.37
N ARG A 483 5.90 -34.13 -4.13
CA ARG A 483 5.23 -32.93 -3.66
C ARG A 483 6.05 -32.36 -2.53
N MET A 484 6.37 -31.08 -2.64
CA MET A 484 7.10 -30.33 -1.63
C MET A 484 6.31 -29.10 -1.28
N SER A 485 6.56 -28.56 -0.10
CA SER A 485 6.13 -27.22 0.25
C SER A 485 7.31 -26.41 0.74
N ALA A 486 7.31 -25.13 0.41
CA ALA A 486 8.38 -24.21 0.74
C ALA A 486 7.86 -22.98 1.49
N LEU A 487 8.65 -22.55 2.47
CA LEU A 487 8.62 -21.20 3.01
C LEU A 487 9.73 -20.41 2.32
N LEU A 488 9.37 -19.40 1.54
CA LEU A 488 10.30 -18.53 0.84
C LEU A 488 10.32 -17.16 1.48
N LYS A 489 11.51 -16.64 1.74
CA LYS A 489 11.74 -15.28 2.21
C LYS A 489 12.71 -14.58 1.27
N LEU A 490 12.30 -13.42 0.77
CA LEU A 490 13.06 -12.59 -0.16
C LEU A 490 13.34 -11.25 0.49
N THR A 491 14.60 -10.85 0.52
CA THR A 491 15.00 -9.51 0.95
C THR A 491 15.27 -8.66 -0.29
N LEU A 492 14.62 -7.51 -0.38
CA LEU A 492 14.65 -6.62 -1.53
C LEU A 492 15.29 -5.28 -1.17
N ASP A 493 16.22 -4.83 -2.00
CA ASP A 493 16.74 -3.47 -2.04
C ASP A 493 15.93 -2.66 -3.07
N LEU A 494 15.45 -1.48 -2.70
CA LEU A 494 14.65 -0.63 -3.58
C LEU A 494 15.56 0.37 -4.30
N GLN A 495 16.05 -0.03 -5.47
CA GLN A 495 16.95 0.81 -6.24
C GLN A 495 16.21 1.85 -7.06
N VAL A 496 16.69 3.09 -6.99
CA VAL A 496 16.18 4.17 -7.84
C VAL A 496 16.80 4.05 -9.24
N GLN A 497 15.95 3.84 -10.25
CA GLN A 497 16.34 3.88 -11.66
C GLN A 497 15.36 4.75 -12.44
N ASP A 498 15.88 5.79 -13.10
CA ASP A 498 15.08 6.76 -13.88
C ASP A 498 13.89 7.38 -13.11
N GLY A 499 14.02 7.53 -11.79
CA GLY A 499 12.99 8.08 -10.90
C GLY A 499 11.93 7.06 -10.46
N ALA A 500 12.01 5.80 -10.90
CA ALA A 500 11.19 4.68 -10.44
C ALA A 500 11.94 3.83 -9.40
N LEU A 501 11.18 3.07 -8.60
CA LEU A 501 11.72 2.08 -7.69
C LEU A 501 11.75 0.71 -8.36
N THR A 502 12.95 0.18 -8.54
CA THR A 502 13.16 -1.17 -9.05
C THR A 502 13.57 -2.06 -7.88
N PRO A 503 12.74 -3.04 -7.50
CA PRO A 503 13.12 -3.99 -6.47
C PRO A 503 14.25 -4.89 -7.00
N VAL A 504 15.29 -5.08 -6.19
CA VAL A 504 16.38 -6.00 -6.49
C VAL A 504 16.50 -6.97 -5.33
N ILE A 505 16.47 -8.27 -5.61
CA ILE A 505 16.69 -9.27 -4.58
C ILE A 505 18.16 -9.21 -4.18
N VAL A 506 18.40 -8.94 -2.90
CA VAL A 506 19.75 -8.94 -2.30
C VAL A 506 20.02 -10.21 -1.50
N ASP A 507 18.95 -10.86 -1.01
CA ASP A 507 19.05 -12.11 -0.28
C ASP A 507 17.77 -12.95 -0.47
N SER A 508 17.92 -14.27 -0.41
CA SER A 508 16.82 -15.22 -0.57
C SER A 508 17.04 -16.44 0.31
N GLU A 509 16.06 -16.76 1.16
CA GLU A 509 16.08 -17.91 2.05
C GLU A 509 14.87 -18.80 1.73
N ALA A 510 15.10 -20.09 1.50
CA ALA A 510 14.03 -21.06 1.28
C ALA A 510 14.16 -22.22 2.28
N THR A 511 13.08 -22.54 2.97
CA THR A 511 12.95 -23.76 3.78
C THR A 511 11.98 -24.69 3.08
N VAL A 512 12.47 -25.83 2.61
CA VAL A 512 11.68 -26.81 1.84
C VAL A 512 11.39 -28.03 2.72
N THR A 513 10.20 -28.60 2.58
CA THR A 513 9.84 -29.88 3.19
C THR A 513 9.20 -30.76 2.13
N VAL A 514 9.66 -32.00 2.03
CA VAL A 514 9.00 -33.03 1.20
C VAL A 514 7.72 -33.45 1.91
N LEU A 515 6.61 -33.38 1.18
CA LEU A 515 5.28 -33.74 1.67
C LEU A 515 4.82 -35.08 1.09
N ASP A 516 5.22 -35.41 -0.13
CA ASP A 516 4.92 -36.67 -0.79
C ASP A 516 6.00 -37.12 -1.78
N GLU A 517 6.21 -38.43 -1.85
CA GLU A 517 7.22 -39.12 -2.66
C GLU A 517 6.73 -40.52 -3.08
N PRO A 518 5.61 -40.61 -3.82
CA PRO A 518 4.91 -41.89 -4.08
C PRO A 518 5.70 -42.92 -4.92
N ILE A 519 6.89 -42.58 -5.40
CA ILE A 519 7.60 -43.34 -6.44
C ILE A 519 8.99 -43.81 -5.99
N ALA A 520 9.64 -43.12 -5.05
CA ALA A 520 10.97 -43.48 -4.57
C ALA A 520 11.18 -42.91 -3.18
N ASP A 521 11.85 -43.68 -2.31
CA ASP A 521 12.33 -43.24 -1.00
C ASP A 521 13.68 -42.54 -1.22
N VAL A 522 13.67 -41.21 -1.19
CA VAL A 522 14.85 -40.38 -1.43
C VAL A 522 15.31 -39.79 -0.10
N ASP A 523 16.61 -39.51 0.03
CA ASP A 523 17.06 -38.70 1.17
C ASP A 523 16.43 -37.30 1.12
N ASP A 524 15.36 -37.14 1.90
CA ASP A 524 14.60 -35.91 2.12
C ASP A 524 15.50 -34.69 2.30
N ALA A 525 16.57 -34.82 3.10
CA ALA A 525 17.43 -33.70 3.42
C ALA A 525 18.20 -33.21 2.18
N PHE A 526 18.61 -34.15 1.33
CA PHE A 526 19.30 -33.84 0.09
C PHE A 526 18.37 -33.20 -0.94
N LEU A 527 17.15 -33.74 -1.13
CA LEU A 527 16.16 -33.17 -2.04
C LEU A 527 15.73 -31.77 -1.60
N GLN A 528 15.46 -31.58 -0.30
CA GLN A 528 15.10 -30.28 0.28
C GLN A 528 16.21 -29.24 0.07
N ALA A 529 17.48 -29.61 0.29
CA ALA A 529 18.61 -28.70 0.08
C ALA A 529 18.78 -28.31 -1.40
N ALA A 530 18.60 -29.27 -2.32
CA ALA A 530 18.70 -29.02 -3.75
C ALA A 530 17.59 -28.06 -4.23
N VAL A 531 16.35 -28.29 -3.80
CA VAL A 531 15.22 -27.44 -4.18
C VAL A 531 15.30 -26.07 -3.51
N ALA A 532 15.74 -25.98 -2.25
CA ALA A 532 15.93 -24.70 -1.56
C ALA A 532 16.96 -23.81 -2.27
N ALA A 533 18.11 -24.37 -2.67
CA ALA A 533 19.12 -23.64 -3.43
C ALA A 533 18.57 -23.14 -4.77
N GLN A 534 17.79 -23.99 -5.45
CA GLN A 534 17.21 -23.66 -6.74
C GLN A 534 16.13 -22.58 -6.66
N ILE A 535 15.31 -22.57 -5.59
CA ILE A 535 14.34 -21.48 -5.36
C ILE A 535 15.07 -20.16 -5.18
N GLY A 536 16.18 -20.13 -4.43
CA GLY A 536 16.98 -18.92 -4.23
C GLY A 536 17.52 -18.33 -5.54
N ASP A 537 18.11 -19.17 -6.39
CA ASP A 537 18.63 -18.76 -7.70
C ASP A 537 17.54 -18.20 -8.64
N GLN A 538 16.29 -18.65 -8.46
CA GLN A 538 15.14 -18.24 -9.29
C GLN A 538 14.28 -17.16 -8.68
N ALA A 539 14.54 -16.78 -7.42
CA ALA A 539 13.75 -15.81 -6.70
C ALA A 539 13.57 -14.51 -7.50
N GLN A 540 14.61 -14.05 -8.22
CA GLN A 540 14.55 -12.78 -8.94
C GLN A 540 13.51 -12.79 -10.07
N SER A 541 13.22 -13.97 -10.64
CA SER A 541 12.17 -14.11 -11.65
C SER A 541 10.75 -13.96 -11.09
N LEU A 542 10.54 -14.10 -9.77
CA LEU A 542 9.23 -13.90 -9.11
C LEU A 542 8.72 -12.47 -9.25
N LEU A 543 9.63 -11.51 -9.22
CA LEU A 543 9.29 -10.10 -9.29
C LEU A 543 9.10 -9.63 -10.74
N GLY A 544 9.41 -10.48 -11.71
CA GLY A 544 9.49 -10.14 -13.13
C GLY A 544 10.65 -9.18 -13.44
N ASP A 545 10.81 -8.85 -14.72
CA ASP A 545 11.76 -7.80 -15.16
C ASP A 545 11.22 -6.37 -14.90
N GLY A 546 10.02 -6.25 -14.32
CA GLY A 546 9.30 -5.00 -14.16
C GLY A 546 9.62 -4.36 -12.81
N GLY A 547 10.20 -3.15 -12.82
CA GLY A 547 10.22 -2.30 -11.64
C GLY A 547 8.79 -2.00 -11.14
N PHE A 548 8.63 -1.75 -9.84
CA PHE A 548 7.38 -1.21 -9.31
C PHE A 548 7.40 0.29 -9.57
N ALA A 549 6.71 0.74 -10.63
CA ALA A 549 6.47 2.17 -10.78
C ALA A 549 5.60 2.61 -9.60
N LEU A 550 6.05 3.63 -8.86
CA LEU A 550 5.18 4.27 -7.90
C LEU A 550 3.98 4.85 -8.67
N PRO A 551 2.76 4.65 -8.15
CA PRO A 551 1.56 5.25 -8.70
C PRO A 551 1.74 6.76 -8.90
N ASP A 552 1.20 7.30 -10.00
CA ASP A 552 1.15 8.74 -10.17
C ASP A 552 0.19 9.34 -9.13
N MET A 553 0.71 10.18 -8.23
CA MET A 553 -0.08 10.85 -7.20
C MET A 553 -0.65 12.17 -7.74
N GLY A 554 -1.51 12.07 -8.75
CA GLY A 554 -2.23 13.22 -9.31
C GLY A 554 -1.33 14.21 -10.05
N GLY A 555 -0.35 13.72 -10.81
CA GLY A 555 0.56 14.55 -11.62
C GLY A 555 1.82 15.02 -10.87
N ILE A 556 1.99 14.63 -9.60
CA ILE A 556 3.23 14.90 -8.86
C ILE A 556 4.28 13.87 -9.29
N ALA A 557 5.18 14.29 -10.17
CA ALA A 557 6.40 13.53 -10.48
C ALA A 557 7.34 13.55 -9.26
N LEU A 558 7.24 12.53 -8.41
CA LEU A 558 8.19 12.32 -7.33
C LEU A 558 9.46 11.68 -7.88
N SER A 559 10.58 12.37 -7.73
CA SER A 559 11.90 11.79 -7.99
C SER A 559 12.49 11.30 -6.68
N VAL A 560 12.51 9.98 -6.50
CA VAL A 560 13.12 9.36 -5.32
C VAL A 560 14.64 9.40 -5.47
N GLN A 561 15.37 9.69 -4.39
CA GLN A 561 16.84 9.67 -4.35
C GLN A 561 17.38 8.45 -3.62
N ASP A 562 16.68 8.00 -2.59
CA ASP A 562 17.11 6.96 -1.67
C ASP A 562 15.89 6.35 -0.97
N ALA A 563 15.98 5.10 -0.57
CA ALA A 563 14.99 4.37 0.20
C ALA A 563 15.68 3.70 1.40
N VAL A 564 15.04 3.74 2.57
CA VAL A 564 15.56 3.12 3.80
C VAL A 564 14.42 2.52 4.60
N ALA A 565 14.57 1.27 5.03
CA ALA A 565 13.64 0.65 5.97
C ALA A 565 13.64 1.32 7.35
N GLU A 566 12.45 1.52 7.91
CA GLU A 566 12.29 2.14 9.22
C GLU A 566 12.03 1.11 10.33
N PRO A 567 12.41 1.41 11.58
CA PRO A 567 12.18 0.51 12.70
C PRO A 567 10.70 0.12 12.84
N GLY A 568 10.45 -1.15 13.16
CA GLY A 568 9.10 -1.68 13.35
C GLY A 568 8.51 -2.36 12.12
N GLY A 569 9.22 -2.40 10.99
CA GLY A 569 8.89 -3.29 9.87
C GLY A 569 7.67 -2.90 9.05
N ARG A 570 7.07 -1.72 9.29
CA ARG A 570 5.90 -1.27 8.53
C ARG A 570 6.25 -0.31 7.40
N TYR A 571 7.16 0.62 7.61
CA TYR A 571 7.38 1.72 6.68
C TYR A 571 8.76 1.67 6.03
N VAL A 572 8.81 2.04 4.76
CA VAL A 572 10.04 2.45 4.06
C VAL A 572 9.99 3.96 3.89
N ARG A 573 11.07 4.63 4.31
CA ARG A 573 11.23 6.07 4.12
C ARG A 573 12.05 6.33 2.86
N MET A 574 11.46 7.05 1.94
CA MET A 574 12.09 7.57 0.74
C MET A 574 12.50 9.02 0.92
N THR A 575 13.70 9.36 0.46
CA THR A 575 14.14 10.75 0.30
C THR A 575 13.78 11.23 -1.09
N LEU A 576 13.09 12.36 -1.18
CA LEU A 576 12.68 12.97 -2.44
C LEU A 576 13.70 14.01 -2.90
N ALA A 577 13.95 14.10 -4.20
CA ALA A 577 14.71 15.18 -4.79
C ALA A 577 13.93 16.49 -4.69
N GLN A 578 14.65 17.55 -4.29
CA GLN A 578 14.11 18.92 -4.24
C GLN A 578 14.17 19.60 -5.59
#